data_AF-A0A3C1ZGB5-F1
#
_entry.id   AF-A0A3C1ZGB5-F1
#
_cell.length_a   1.000
_cell.length_b   1.000
_cell.length_c   1.000
_cell.angle_alpha   90.00
_cell.angle_beta   90.00
_cell.angle_gamma   90.00
#
_symmetry.space_group_name_H-M   'P 1'
#
loop_
_entity.id
_entity.type
_entity.pdbx_description
1 polymer ?
#
loop_
_entity_poly.entity_id
_entity_poly.type
_entity_poly.pdbx_seq_one_letter_code
_entity_poly.pdbx_strand_id
1 'polypeptide(L)'
;FGIEKLSRTVEARFKEAPEGSYTRRLFSDEGLLASKLREEADELAKASGAAEAAFEAADLIYFSLVKAQTEGAGLRDIEAELERRSYKVQRRPGNAKPGYEDAEGGNRWTGIH
;
A
#
# COMPACT_ATOMS: atom_id res chain seq x y z
N PHE A 1 9.42 -11.73 -12.71
CA PHE A 1 8.50 -10.60 -12.96
C PHE A 1 8.65 -9.63 -11.80
N GLY A 2 8.61 -8.31 -12.03
CA GLY A 2 8.80 -7.29 -10.98
C GLY A 2 7.89 -6.08 -11.21
N ILE A 3 7.85 -5.14 -10.26
CA ILE A 3 6.92 -3.99 -10.26
C ILE A 3 7.06 -3.14 -11.54
N GLU A 4 8.28 -2.91 -12.02
CA GLU A 4 8.53 -2.18 -13.26
C GLU A 4 7.91 -2.87 -14.49
N LYS A 5 7.98 -4.20 -14.58
CA LYS A 5 7.31 -4.98 -15.64
C LYS A 5 5.79 -4.95 -15.48
N LEU A 6 5.28 -4.97 -14.25
CA LEU A 6 3.86 -4.83 -13.96
C LEU A 6 3.35 -3.46 -14.42
N SER A 7 4.05 -2.37 -14.06
CA SER A 7 3.71 -1.01 -14.47
C SER A 7 3.68 -0.85 -15.98
N ARG A 8 4.68 -1.37 -16.71
CA ARG A 8 4.65 -1.36 -18.19
C ARG A 8 3.45 -2.11 -18.75
N THR A 9 3.06 -3.22 -18.14
CA THR A 9 1.87 -3.98 -18.54
C THR A 9 0.59 -3.17 -18.33
N VAL A 10 0.48 -2.47 -17.19
CA VAL A 10 -0.64 -1.59 -16.88
C VAL A 10 -0.72 -0.45 -17.90
N GLU A 11 0.41 0.21 -18.18
CA GLU A 11 0.48 1.31 -19.15
C GLU A 11 0.09 0.86 -20.57
N ALA A 12 0.61 -0.28 -21.02
CA ALA A 12 0.27 -0.85 -22.32
C ALA A 12 -1.25 -1.16 -22.41
N ARG A 13 -1.82 -1.77 -21.36
CA ARG A 13 -3.26 -2.04 -21.30
C ARG A 13 -4.10 -0.78 -21.21
N PHE A 14 -3.62 0.27 -20.57
CA PHE A 14 -4.34 1.54 -20.52
C PHE A 14 -4.55 2.11 -21.94
N LYS A 15 -3.51 2.00 -22.78
CA LYS A 15 -3.51 2.46 -24.17
C LYS A 15 -4.29 1.54 -25.11
N GLU A 16 -4.16 0.23 -24.94
CA GLU A 16 -4.50 -0.76 -25.97
C GLU A 16 -5.57 -1.79 -25.56
N ALA A 17 -6.07 -1.76 -24.33
CA ALA A 17 -6.97 -2.83 -23.86
C ALA A 17 -8.25 -2.91 -24.71
N PRO A 18 -8.58 -4.13 -25.23
CA PRO A 18 -9.81 -4.36 -25.97
C PRO A 18 -11.04 -3.98 -25.15
N GLU A 19 -12.08 -3.50 -25.85
CA GLU A 19 -13.40 -3.30 -25.27
C GLU A 19 -13.88 -4.58 -24.57
N GLY A 20 -14.46 -4.42 -23.38
CA GLY A 20 -14.98 -5.53 -22.58
C GLY A 20 -13.96 -6.26 -21.71
N SER A 21 -12.65 -6.02 -21.84
CA SER A 21 -11.66 -6.64 -20.94
C SER A 21 -11.77 -6.11 -19.50
N TYR A 22 -11.51 -6.99 -18.52
CA TYR A 22 -11.58 -6.64 -17.10
C TYR A 22 -10.67 -5.44 -16.75
N THR A 23 -9.44 -5.43 -17.28
CA THR A 23 -8.52 -4.31 -17.06
C THR A 23 -9.03 -3.00 -17.67
N ARG A 24 -9.70 -3.03 -18.83
CA ARG A 24 -10.33 -1.83 -19.39
C ARG A 24 -11.42 -1.28 -18.48
N ARG A 25 -12.25 -2.17 -17.90
CA ARG A 25 -13.29 -1.78 -16.94
C ARG A 25 -12.71 -1.09 -15.71
N LEU A 26 -11.59 -1.59 -15.18
CA LEU A 26 -10.91 -0.93 -14.05
C LEU A 26 -10.45 0.49 -14.39
N PHE A 27 -10.11 0.78 -15.65
CA PHE A 27 -9.72 2.13 -16.08
C PHE A 27 -10.90 3.08 -16.31
N SER A 28 -12.09 2.57 -16.61
CA SER A 28 -13.27 3.37 -16.94
C SER A 28 -14.31 3.46 -15.83
N ASP A 29 -14.27 2.56 -14.85
CA ASP A 29 -15.23 2.46 -13.75
C ASP A 29 -14.54 2.79 -12.42
N GLU A 30 -14.61 4.06 -12.03
CA GLU A 30 -14.02 4.55 -10.78
C GLU A 30 -14.61 3.85 -9.54
N GLY A 31 -15.89 3.50 -9.59
CA GLY A 31 -16.58 2.82 -8.49
C GLY A 31 -16.05 1.41 -8.28
N LEU A 32 -15.86 0.66 -9.36
CA LEU A 32 -15.25 -0.67 -9.34
C LEU A 32 -13.81 -0.61 -8.83
N LEU A 33 -12.99 0.29 -9.35
CA LEU A 33 -11.59 0.42 -8.94
C LEU A 33 -11.47 0.80 -7.46
N ALA A 34 -12.28 1.75 -6.99
CA ALA A 34 -12.30 2.14 -5.59
C ALA A 34 -12.80 1.01 -4.68
N SER A 35 -13.76 0.19 -5.13
CA SER A 35 -14.20 -1.00 -4.40
C SER A 35 -13.08 -2.01 -4.25
N LYS A 36 -12.37 -2.32 -5.34
CA LYS A 36 -11.25 -3.27 -5.32
C LYS A 36 -10.12 -2.81 -4.41
N LEU A 37 -9.72 -1.54 -4.50
CA LEU A 37 -8.70 -0.98 -3.58
C LEU A 37 -9.06 -1.14 -2.10
N ARG A 38 -10.34 -0.99 -1.72
CA ARG A 38 -10.77 -1.17 -0.33
C ARG A 38 -10.81 -2.64 0.08
N GLU A 39 -11.24 -3.52 -0.82
CA GLU A 39 -11.26 -4.98 -0.63
C GLU A 39 -9.86 -5.51 -0.37
N GLU A 40 -8.91 -5.30 -1.29
CA GLU A 40 -7.54 -5.82 -1.15
C GLU A 40 -6.82 -5.24 0.08
N ALA A 41 -7.12 -3.98 0.44
CA ALA A 41 -6.55 -3.36 1.64
C ALA A 41 -7.08 -4.00 2.93
N ASP A 42 -8.37 -4.37 2.97
CA ASP A 42 -8.99 -5.07 4.10
C ASP A 42 -8.51 -6.53 4.17
N GLU A 43 -8.38 -7.20 3.03
CA GLU A 43 -7.82 -8.56 2.92
C GLU A 43 -6.36 -8.59 3.37
N LEU A 44 -5.52 -7.66 2.88
CA LEU A 44 -4.13 -7.54 3.35
C LEU A 44 -4.03 -7.28 4.85
N ALA A 45 -4.96 -6.49 5.42
CA ALA A 45 -4.98 -6.22 6.86
C ALA A 45 -5.36 -7.46 7.69
N LYS A 46 -6.12 -8.40 7.12
CA LYS A 46 -6.56 -9.65 7.75
C LYS A 46 -5.64 -10.83 7.46
N ALA A 47 -4.81 -10.72 6.41
CA ALA A 47 -3.94 -11.79 5.95
C ALA A 47 -3.03 -12.32 7.06
N SER A 48 -2.95 -13.64 7.16
CA SER A 48 -2.16 -14.34 8.18
C SER A 48 -1.13 -15.25 7.52
N GLY A 49 0.14 -14.89 7.69
CA GLY A 49 1.27 -15.64 7.17
C GLY A 49 1.80 -15.08 5.85
N ALA A 50 3.04 -15.44 5.54
CA ALA A 50 3.81 -14.78 4.48
C ALA A 50 3.20 -14.95 3.08
N ALA A 51 2.56 -16.09 2.80
CA ALA A 51 2.00 -16.37 1.49
C ALA A 51 0.76 -15.51 1.20
N GLU A 52 -0.18 -15.45 2.15
CA GLU A 52 -1.41 -14.66 2.04
C GLU A 52 -1.06 -13.17 2.00
N ALA A 53 -0.20 -12.69 2.91
CA ALA A 53 0.22 -11.30 2.92
C ALA A 53 0.91 -10.88 1.61
N ALA A 54 1.73 -11.75 1.00
CA ALA A 54 2.35 -11.46 -0.28
C ALA A 54 1.35 -11.44 -1.44
N PHE A 55 0.32 -12.28 -1.38
CA PHE A 55 -0.75 -12.34 -2.38
C PHE A 55 -1.58 -11.05 -2.35
N GLU A 56 -2.13 -10.67 -1.20
CA GLU A 56 -2.96 -9.47 -1.06
C GLU A 56 -2.17 -8.19 -1.32
N ALA A 57 -0.90 -8.14 -0.89
CA ALA A 57 -0.04 -7.01 -1.19
C ALA A 57 0.21 -6.86 -2.71
N ALA A 58 0.33 -7.96 -3.44
CA ALA A 58 0.51 -7.92 -4.89
C ALA A 58 -0.74 -7.36 -5.58
N ASP A 59 -1.93 -7.78 -5.16
CA ASP A 59 -3.19 -7.28 -5.72
C ASP A 59 -3.43 -5.81 -5.38
N LEU A 60 -3.17 -5.40 -4.13
CA LEU A 60 -3.22 -3.99 -3.73
C LEU A 60 -2.25 -3.12 -4.54
N ILE A 61 -1.02 -3.59 -4.78
CA ILE A 61 -0.03 -2.88 -5.62
C ILE A 61 -0.55 -2.76 -7.06
N TYR A 62 -1.14 -3.82 -7.62
CA TYR A 62 -1.71 -3.79 -8.96
C TYR A 62 -2.80 -2.72 -9.09
N PHE A 63 -3.80 -2.72 -8.20
CA PHE A 63 -4.87 -1.70 -8.26
C PHE A 63 -4.36 -0.29 -7.95
N SER A 64 -3.33 -0.16 -7.12
CA SER A 64 -2.67 1.14 -6.86
C SER A 64 -2.00 1.69 -8.13
N LEU A 65 -1.32 0.84 -8.91
CA LEU A 65 -0.73 1.24 -10.20
C LEU A 65 -1.81 1.60 -11.22
N VAL A 66 -2.90 0.84 -11.28
CA VAL A 66 -4.05 1.16 -12.14
C VAL A 66 -4.62 2.53 -11.78
N LYS A 67 -4.85 2.81 -10.48
CA LYS A 67 -5.35 4.11 -10.01
C LYS A 67 -4.39 5.25 -10.32
N ALA A 68 -3.09 5.07 -10.09
CA ALA A 68 -2.11 6.09 -10.46
C ALA A 68 -2.20 6.40 -11.97
N GLN A 69 -2.24 5.36 -12.81
CA GLN A 69 -2.32 5.51 -14.26
C GLN A 69 -3.60 6.23 -14.72
N THR A 70 -4.76 5.95 -14.10
CA THR A 70 -6.02 6.66 -14.42
C THR A 70 -5.97 8.14 -14.05
N GLU A 71 -5.22 8.49 -13.01
CA GLU A 71 -5.03 9.89 -12.55
C GLU A 71 -3.88 10.60 -13.27
N GLY A 72 -3.23 9.96 -14.24
CA GLY A 72 -2.12 10.53 -15.00
C GLY A 72 -0.75 10.45 -14.30
N ALA A 73 -0.63 9.66 -13.24
CA ALA A 73 0.63 9.34 -12.58
C ALA A 73 1.14 7.94 -12.98
N GLY A 74 2.45 7.72 -12.91
CA GLY A 74 3.08 6.43 -13.19
C GLY A 74 3.92 5.89 -12.02
N LEU A 75 4.55 4.73 -12.24
CA LEU A 75 5.46 4.14 -11.25
C LEU A 75 6.59 5.09 -10.86
N ARG A 76 7.12 5.88 -11.80
CA ARG A 76 8.18 6.85 -11.52
C ARG A 76 7.74 7.92 -10.51
N ASP A 77 6.50 8.39 -10.60
CA ASP A 77 5.97 9.39 -9.67
C ASP A 77 5.80 8.79 -8.27
N ILE A 78 5.36 7.53 -8.19
CA ILE A 78 5.26 6.77 -6.94
C ILE A 78 6.66 6.58 -6.32
N GLU A 79 7.65 6.15 -7.11
CA GLU A 79 9.03 5.96 -6.67
C GLU A 79 9.64 7.27 -6.16
N ALA A 80 9.43 8.39 -6.86
CA ALA A 80 9.88 9.71 -6.43
C ALA A 80 9.26 10.12 -5.08
N GLU A 81 7.97 9.83 -4.87
CA GLU A 81 7.30 10.09 -3.59
C GLU A 81 7.81 9.20 -2.45
N LEU A 82 8.09 7.92 -2.74
CA LEU A 82 8.72 6.99 -1.78
C LEU A 82 10.12 7.45 -1.39
N GLU A 83 10.93 7.87 -2.35
CA GLU A 83 12.26 8.41 -2.13
C GLU A 83 12.20 9.69 -1.27
N ARG A 84 11.30 10.63 -1.60
CA ARG A 84 11.09 11.84 -0.80
C ARG A 84 10.74 11.52 0.66
N ARG A 85 9.94 10.48 0.90
CA ARG A 85 9.57 10.03 2.25
C ARG A 85 10.74 9.37 2.97
N SER A 86 11.55 8.57 2.28
CA SER A 86 12.73 7.94 2.89
C SER A 86 13.72 8.99 3.39
N TYR A 87 13.97 10.04 2.61
CA TYR A 87 14.78 11.18 3.07
C TYR A 87 14.17 11.90 4.28
N LYS A 88 12.84 12.02 4.34
CA LYS A 88 12.15 12.62 5.51
C LYS A 88 12.27 11.75 6.76
N VAL A 89 12.21 10.43 6.61
CA VAL A 89 12.42 9.48 7.72
C VAL A 89 13.87 9.55 8.20
N GLN A 90 14.85 9.53 7.29
CA GLN A 90 16.27 9.68 7.65
C GLN A 90 16.57 11.02 8.35
N ARG A 91 15.88 12.09 7.97
CA ARG A 91 16.04 13.42 8.59
C ARG A 91 15.37 13.56 9.97
N ARG A 92 14.45 12.66 10.34
CA ARG A 92 13.96 12.59 11.72
C ARG A 92 15.02 11.80 12.51
N PRO A 93 15.77 12.41 13.45
CA PRO A 93 16.53 11.60 14.40
C PRO A 93 15.53 10.65 15.07
N GLY A 94 15.91 9.38 15.25
CA GLY A 94 15.07 8.29 15.75
C GLY A 94 14.60 8.45 17.20
N ASN A 95 14.25 9.66 17.61
CA ASN A 95 13.59 9.92 18.87
C ASN A 95 12.11 9.58 18.67
N ALA A 96 11.67 8.55 19.39
CA ALA A 96 10.24 8.33 19.61
C ALA A 96 9.62 9.64 20.13
N LYS A 97 8.38 9.92 19.72
CA LYS A 97 7.62 11.04 20.27
C LYS A 97 7.54 10.86 21.80
N PRO A 98 7.82 11.88 22.63
CA PRO A 98 7.48 11.81 24.04
C PRO A 98 5.95 11.81 24.14
N GLY A 99 5.39 10.72 24.66
CA GLY A 99 3.93 10.55 24.79
C GLY A 99 3.38 9.13 24.61
N TYR A 100 4.22 8.10 24.55
CA TYR A 100 3.79 6.70 24.67
C TYR A 100 4.63 5.94 25.71
N GLU A 101 4.78 6.54 26.88
CA GLU A 101 5.22 5.87 28.11
C GLU A 101 4.17 6.14 29.19
N ASP A 102 3.00 5.51 29.04
CA ASP A 102 2.01 5.31 30.10
C ASP A 102 1.23 4.07 29.68
N ALA A 103 1.00 3.04 30.48
CA ALA A 103 1.37 2.75 31.85
C ALA A 103 1.10 1.26 32.03
N GLU A 104 2.10 0.44 32.38
CA GLU A 104 1.83 -0.92 32.86
C GLU A 104 2.71 -1.25 34.06
N GLY A 105 2.06 -1.31 35.24
CA GLY A 105 2.36 -2.36 36.20
C GLY A 105 3.35 -2.04 37.30
N GLY A 106 3.28 -0.84 37.90
CA GLY A 106 3.85 -0.61 39.23
C GLY A 106 3.12 -1.43 40.30
N ASN A 107 3.37 -2.73 40.35
CA ASN A 107 2.89 -3.57 41.44
C ASN A 107 3.78 -3.32 42.66
N ARG A 108 3.24 -2.54 43.61
CA ARG A 108 3.91 -2.20 44.86
C ARG A 108 4.10 -3.46 45.71
N TRP A 109 5.34 -3.89 45.90
CA TRP A 109 5.67 -4.86 46.94
C TRP A 109 5.54 -4.16 48.31
N THR A 110 4.67 -4.66 49.17
CA THR A 110 4.59 -4.24 50.58
C THR A 110 5.04 -5.41 51.44
N GLY A 111 6.20 -5.24 52.10
CA GLY A 111 6.75 -6.19 53.03
C GLY A 111 7.94 -5.60 53.78
N ILE A 112 7.70 -5.11 55.00
CA ILE A 112 8.24 -5.61 56.29
C ILE A 112 7.60 -4.73 57.38
N HIS A 113 6.56 -5.26 58.02
CA HIS A 113 6.33 -5.38 59.46
C HIS A 113 5.02 -6.14 59.70
#